data_AF-A0A379X4M0-F1
#
_entry.id   AF-A0A379X4M0-F1
#
_cell.length_a   1.000
_cell.length_b   1.000
_cell.length_c   1.000
_cell.angle_alpha   90.00
_cell.angle_beta   90.00
_cell.angle_gamma   90.00
#
_symmetry.space_group_name_H-M   'P 1'
#
loop_
_entity.id
_entity.type
_entity.pdbx_description
1 polymer ?
#
loop_
_entity_poly.entity_id
_entity_poly.type
_entity_poly.pdbx_seq_one_letter_code
_entity_poly.pdbx_strand_id
1 'polypeptide(L)'
;MSRRVVSNEPIASSRDKPGLGQKVLAPDARAKLERRVANSNPLLAAPARLRLHVDDNRRLAQRIRADESSGGQASVVRVTKSGIVGPGGGRSRSVGRPAEYRGTTAQVAGLWPWCVGASAPLIGTPLGPHLDTGEPVCFAPMNYFTRGIITAPSLFVLGLNGFGKSSLVRRLVLGAVAQGITPLILADVKPDYRDTVAAVGGQIVDLGYGHGKLNPLDGGVMALALRRLDQLQMPEAAESLRTELRARQTTLIAGLVELSRGRKVADFEETLISTTLRLLFTPKHSGGHGFTLESPPIMQDLADVISAGGAELHEDAGAYTEDEYQSATIHLRRSLRALTRGNFGQVFNGHTTTPLDLDSVAICVDVSHIPKNDKKLKAAVMLASWSAGFGAVESLNLLAEVGVEKQRYFQVVMDELWQVLGLGDFMIERVDELTRLQRGLATELIMISHTIKDLQALDSAAASRALGFLERARAKVFGALPPEEIRRLDSIVPFTEAEAAMVTSWSAPQALTGESARRSGPRPLPPGLGKFLLKIGEDRSPGIPFRVRLAEAEQRYGIHETSRMFERFGRRDVDDEQEAAS
;
A
#
# COMPACT_ATOMS: atom_id res chain seq x y z
N MET A 1 20.94 12.63 85.69
CA MET A 1 20.51 11.22 85.60
C MET A 1 20.03 10.94 84.17
N SER A 2 20.91 10.92 83.17
CA SER A 2 21.57 9.72 82.59
C SER A 2 20.65 8.51 82.42
N ARG A 3 20.07 8.34 81.22
CA ARG A 3 19.43 7.10 80.75
C ARG A 3 20.43 6.33 79.89
N ARG A 4 20.70 5.10 80.31
CA ARG A 4 21.58 4.12 79.64
C ARG A 4 21.01 3.67 78.30
N VAL A 5 21.93 3.55 77.35
CA VAL A 5 21.85 2.83 76.08
C VAL A 5 21.72 1.32 76.34
N VAL A 6 20.83 0.63 75.60
CA VAL A 6 20.92 -0.82 75.39
C VAL A 6 20.72 -1.08 73.89
N SER A 7 21.73 -1.72 73.33
CA SER A 7 21.92 -2.18 71.96
C SER A 7 20.97 -3.33 71.60
N ASN A 8 20.36 -3.25 70.41
CA ASN A 8 19.63 -4.34 69.78
C ASN A 8 20.60 -5.19 68.93
N GLU A 9 20.92 -6.40 69.39
CA GLU A 9 21.52 -7.46 68.57
C GLU A 9 20.43 -8.41 68.05
N PRO A 10 20.63 -9.05 66.88
CA PRO A 10 19.59 -9.71 66.11
C PRO A 10 19.22 -11.09 66.67
N ILE A 11 17.91 -11.35 66.77
CA ILE A 11 17.37 -12.66 67.12
C ILE A 11 17.52 -13.61 65.91
N ALA A 12 18.12 -14.76 66.20
CA ALA A 12 18.46 -15.85 65.31
C ALA A 12 17.35 -16.26 64.32
N SER A 13 17.76 -16.45 63.06
CA SER A 13 16.92 -17.01 62.00
C SER A 13 16.51 -18.44 62.33
N SER A 14 15.20 -18.64 62.44
CA SER A 14 14.62 -19.95 62.68
C SER A 14 14.68 -20.82 61.42
N ARG A 15 15.49 -21.87 61.52
CA ARG A 15 15.40 -23.19 60.86
C ARG A 15 14.56 -23.26 59.57
N ASP A 16 15.27 -23.41 58.46
CA ASP A 16 14.78 -23.94 57.19
C ASP A 16 13.87 -25.16 57.40
N LYS A 17 12.57 -24.95 57.20
CA LYS A 17 11.67 -26.04 56.81
C LYS A 17 11.90 -26.27 55.32
N PRO A 18 12.10 -27.51 54.83
CA PRO A 18 12.21 -27.77 53.41
C PRO A 18 10.87 -27.46 52.75
N GLY A 19 10.74 -26.25 52.22
CA GLY A 19 9.56 -25.81 51.50
C GLY A 19 9.35 -26.70 50.28
N LEU A 20 8.09 -27.07 50.03
CA LEU A 20 7.59 -27.64 48.77
C LEU A 20 7.73 -26.62 47.62
N GLY A 21 8.96 -26.19 47.34
CA GLY A 21 9.32 -25.43 46.16
C GLY A 21 9.36 -26.38 44.96
N GLN A 22 8.60 -26.07 43.91
CA GLN A 22 8.67 -26.82 42.66
C GLN A 22 10.11 -26.78 42.13
N LYS A 23 10.82 -27.91 42.18
CA LYS A 23 12.22 -28.02 41.73
C LYS A 23 12.30 -27.78 40.22
N VAL A 24 13.09 -26.78 39.84
CA VAL A 24 13.54 -26.53 38.46
C VAL A 24 14.67 -27.51 38.12
N LEU A 25 14.79 -27.88 36.86
CA LEU A 25 15.88 -28.73 36.38
C LEU A 25 17.23 -28.02 36.54
N ALA A 26 18.21 -28.76 37.05
CA ALA A 26 19.60 -28.31 37.07
C ALA A 26 20.09 -27.98 35.64
N PRO A 27 20.98 -26.98 35.47
CA PRO A 27 21.45 -26.54 34.15
C PRO A 27 21.93 -27.68 33.24
N ASP A 28 22.70 -28.63 33.79
CA ASP A 28 23.24 -29.77 33.04
C ASP A 28 22.15 -30.76 32.59
N ALA A 29 21.11 -30.96 33.41
CA ALA A 29 20.00 -31.83 33.09
C ALA A 29 19.11 -31.22 31.99
N ARG A 30 18.95 -29.90 32.00
CA ARG A 30 18.23 -29.14 30.98
C ARG A 30 18.98 -29.15 29.64
N ALA A 31 20.29 -28.86 29.65
CA ALA A 31 21.12 -28.89 28.45
C ALA A 31 21.13 -30.26 27.76
N LYS A 32 21.11 -31.36 28.55
CA LYS A 32 20.96 -32.73 28.00
C LYS A 32 19.62 -32.94 27.31
N LEU A 33 18.53 -32.38 27.84
CA LEU A 33 17.21 -32.46 27.21
C LEU A 33 17.10 -31.58 25.95
N GLU A 34 17.69 -30.38 25.97
CA GLU A 34 17.76 -29.50 24.80
C GLU A 34 18.55 -30.14 23.65
N ARG A 35 19.71 -30.75 23.95
CA ARG A 35 20.47 -31.54 22.96
C ARG A 35 19.68 -32.75 22.43
N ARG A 36 18.90 -33.42 23.28
CA ARG A 36 18.05 -34.54 22.86
C ARG A 36 16.90 -34.07 21.95
N VAL A 37 16.34 -32.88 22.18
CA VAL A 37 15.33 -32.29 21.29
C VAL A 37 15.93 -31.84 19.97
N ALA A 38 17.17 -31.32 19.96
CA ALA A 38 17.87 -30.90 18.76
C ALA A 38 18.29 -32.08 17.86
N ASN A 39 18.67 -33.21 18.45
CA ASN A 39 19.28 -34.34 17.72
C ASN A 39 18.32 -35.51 17.42
N SER A 40 17.05 -35.42 17.80
CA SER A 40 16.08 -36.54 17.64
C SER A 40 14.90 -36.17 16.74
N ASN A 41 14.33 -37.16 16.05
CA ASN A 41 13.10 -37.01 15.28
C ASN A 41 11.95 -36.45 16.16
N PRO A 42 11.13 -35.50 15.67
CA PRO A 42 10.08 -34.82 16.45
C PRO A 42 9.16 -35.72 17.28
N LEU A 43 8.85 -36.94 16.83
CA LEU A 43 8.03 -37.89 17.59
C LEU A 43 8.75 -38.46 18.83
N LEU A 44 10.05 -38.74 18.71
CA LEU A 44 10.88 -39.25 19.82
C LEU A 44 11.30 -38.14 20.79
N ALA A 45 11.31 -36.88 20.34
CA ALA A 45 11.61 -35.70 21.14
C ALA A 45 10.40 -35.20 21.98
N ALA A 46 9.19 -35.68 21.72
CA ALA A 46 7.95 -35.24 22.39
C ALA A 46 8.02 -35.25 23.94
N PRO A 47 8.48 -36.33 24.62
CA PRO A 47 8.57 -36.32 26.09
C PRO A 47 9.65 -35.37 26.63
N ALA A 48 10.73 -35.14 25.87
CA ALA A 48 11.77 -34.17 26.24
C ALA A 48 11.27 -32.72 26.09
N ARG A 49 10.52 -32.43 25.02
CA ARG A 49 9.83 -31.14 24.83
C ARG A 49 8.83 -30.85 25.93
N LEU A 50 8.01 -31.84 26.32
CA LEU A 50 7.06 -31.68 27.42
C LEU A 50 7.77 -31.36 28.74
N ARG A 51 8.88 -32.03 29.04
CA ARG A 51 9.69 -31.77 30.25
C ARG A 51 10.33 -30.38 30.24
N LEU A 52 10.85 -29.92 29.11
CA LEU A 52 11.39 -28.56 28.96
C LEU A 52 10.28 -27.51 29.12
N HIS A 53 9.11 -27.73 28.53
CA HIS A 53 7.96 -26.84 28.67
C HIS A 53 7.48 -26.72 30.13
N VAL A 54 7.44 -27.84 30.86
CA VAL A 54 7.13 -27.83 32.30
C VAL A 54 8.21 -27.09 33.11
N ASP A 55 9.48 -27.23 32.74
CA ASP A 55 10.59 -26.48 33.38
C ASP A 55 10.50 -24.97 33.12
N ASP A 56 10.17 -24.56 31.89
CA ASP A 56 10.00 -23.16 31.51
C ASP A 56 8.86 -22.49 32.27
N ASN A 57 7.72 -23.18 32.41
CA ASN A 57 6.61 -22.70 33.21
C ASN A 57 6.98 -22.54 34.69
N ARG A 58 7.84 -23.42 35.23
CA ARG A 58 8.34 -23.31 36.61
C ARG A 58 9.32 -22.15 36.78
N ARG A 59 10.21 -21.91 35.82
CA ARG A 59 11.13 -20.76 35.83
C ARG A 59 10.39 -19.44 35.67
N LEU A 60 9.37 -19.39 34.82
CA LEU A 60 8.48 -18.23 34.67
C LEU A 60 7.76 -17.93 35.99
N ALA A 61 7.21 -18.95 36.65
CA ALA A 61 6.57 -18.80 37.96
C ALA A 61 7.56 -18.35 39.05
N GLN A 62 8.83 -18.78 39.02
CA GLN A 62 9.86 -18.29 39.93
C GLN A 62 10.23 -16.83 39.66
N ARG A 63 10.32 -16.41 38.39
CA ARG A 63 10.57 -15.01 38.01
C ARG A 63 9.45 -14.08 38.46
N ILE A 64 8.20 -14.49 38.26
CA ILE A 64 7.02 -13.74 38.73
C ILE A 64 7.07 -13.57 40.26
N ARG A 65 7.42 -14.63 41.00
CA ARG A 65 7.59 -14.55 42.47
C ARG A 65 8.79 -13.72 42.92
N ALA A 66 9.87 -13.69 42.12
CA ALA A 66 11.03 -12.84 42.40
C ALA A 66 10.68 -11.35 42.20
N ASP A 67 9.92 -11.02 41.15
CA ASP A 67 9.38 -9.67 40.94
C ASP A 67 8.41 -9.28 42.08
N GLU A 68 7.60 -10.21 42.60
CA GLU A 68 6.74 -10.00 43.78
C GLU A 68 7.52 -9.62 45.06
N SER A 69 8.77 -10.08 45.21
CA SER A 69 9.62 -9.76 46.38
C SER A 69 10.32 -8.38 46.30
N SER A 70 10.20 -7.69 45.16
CA SER A 70 10.92 -6.45 44.85
C SER A 70 10.19 -5.15 45.24
N GLY A 71 9.13 -5.23 46.07
CA GLY A 71 8.67 -4.08 46.86
C GLY A 71 7.59 -3.15 46.26
N GLY A 72 6.80 -3.59 45.28
CA GLY A 72 5.59 -2.85 44.86
C GLY A 72 4.34 -3.28 45.62
N GLN A 73 3.86 -2.49 46.58
CA GLN A 73 2.58 -2.71 47.26
C GLN A 73 1.39 -2.47 46.30
N ALA A 74 1.02 -3.50 45.54
CA ALA A 74 -0.34 -3.66 45.04
C ALA A 74 -0.76 -5.11 45.32
N SER A 75 -1.90 -5.31 45.97
CA SER A 75 -2.43 -6.64 46.29
C SER A 75 -2.71 -7.40 45.00
N VAL A 76 -1.75 -8.22 44.57
CA VAL A 76 -1.86 -9.01 43.35
C VAL A 76 -3.03 -9.98 43.50
N VAL A 77 -4.03 -9.78 42.65
CA VAL A 77 -5.25 -10.59 42.56
C VAL A 77 -4.85 -12.03 42.21
N ARG A 78 -5.09 -12.98 43.12
CA ARG A 78 -4.62 -14.36 42.97
C ARG A 78 -5.57 -15.16 42.09
N VAL A 79 -5.18 -15.44 40.84
CA VAL A 79 -5.99 -16.25 39.91
C VAL A 79 -5.76 -17.75 40.16
N THR A 80 -6.85 -18.51 40.33
CA THR A 80 -6.84 -19.97 40.51
C THR A 80 -7.52 -20.69 39.34
N LYS A 81 -7.45 -22.03 39.32
CA LYS A 81 -8.15 -22.85 38.32
C LYS A 81 -9.67 -22.61 38.30
N SER A 82 -10.23 -22.17 39.42
CA SER A 82 -11.64 -21.85 39.59
C SER A 82 -11.93 -20.35 39.54
N GLY A 83 -11.01 -19.47 39.10
CA GLY A 83 -11.25 -18.02 39.04
C GLY A 83 -10.43 -17.19 40.04
N ILE A 84 -10.80 -15.93 40.21
CA ILE A 84 -10.06 -14.93 40.98
C ILE A 84 -10.36 -15.05 42.48
N VAL A 85 -9.31 -15.14 43.31
CA VAL A 85 -9.42 -15.18 44.78
C VAL A 85 -9.15 -13.79 45.36
N GLY A 86 -10.16 -13.24 46.04
CA GLY A 86 -10.10 -11.97 46.76
C GLY A 86 -11.49 -11.34 46.90
N PRO A 87 -11.65 -10.31 47.73
CA PRO A 87 -12.86 -9.49 47.76
C PRO A 87 -13.16 -8.91 46.36
N GLY A 88 -14.38 -9.10 45.86
CA GLY A 88 -14.76 -8.74 44.48
C GLY A 88 -14.36 -9.77 43.40
N GLY A 89 -13.71 -10.88 43.78
CA GLY A 89 -13.37 -11.99 42.90
C GLY A 89 -14.51 -12.99 42.71
N GLY A 90 -14.60 -13.57 41.51
CA GLY A 90 -15.60 -14.59 41.16
C GLY A 90 -14.97 -15.95 40.83
N ARG A 91 -15.73 -17.03 41.04
CA ARG A 91 -15.32 -18.40 40.68
C ARG A 91 -15.42 -18.70 39.17
N SER A 92 -15.10 -17.73 38.32
CA SER A 92 -15.11 -17.89 36.88
C SER A 92 -13.72 -17.60 36.31
N ARG A 93 -13.20 -18.55 35.52
CA ARG A 93 -11.91 -18.43 34.83
C ARG A 93 -12.03 -17.69 33.50
N SER A 94 -13.22 -17.71 32.90
CA SER A 94 -13.56 -16.99 31.68
C SER A 94 -14.95 -16.40 31.84
N VAL A 95 -15.08 -15.08 31.68
CA VAL A 95 -16.40 -14.46 31.55
C VAL A 95 -16.97 -14.93 30.21
N GLY A 96 -18.02 -15.75 30.24
CA GLY A 96 -18.72 -16.15 29.02
C GLY A 96 -19.27 -14.89 28.34
N ARG A 97 -19.23 -14.86 27.00
CA ARG A 97 -19.78 -13.73 26.25
C ARG A 97 -21.29 -13.63 26.58
N PRO A 98 -21.76 -12.52 27.17
CA PRO A 98 -23.18 -12.37 27.49
C PRO A 98 -23.99 -12.37 26.18
N ALA A 99 -25.25 -12.79 26.27
CA ALA A 99 -26.16 -12.64 25.15
C ALA A 99 -26.34 -11.15 24.84
N GLU A 100 -26.02 -10.76 23.61
CA GLU A 100 -26.17 -9.39 23.13
C GLU A 100 -27.60 -9.17 22.65
N TYR A 101 -28.26 -8.18 23.23
CA TYR A 101 -29.57 -7.70 22.80
C TYR A 101 -29.43 -6.24 22.34
N ARG A 102 -29.96 -5.93 21.16
CA ARG A 102 -29.97 -4.56 20.62
C ARG A 102 -31.38 -4.00 20.74
N GLY A 103 -31.50 -2.80 21.30
CA GLY A 103 -32.75 -2.04 21.36
C GLY A 103 -32.48 -0.55 21.19
N THR A 104 -33.50 0.20 20.79
CA THR A 104 -33.39 1.67 20.72
C THR A 104 -33.30 2.26 22.12
N THR A 105 -32.62 3.40 22.28
CA THR A 105 -32.56 4.14 23.56
C THR A 105 -33.94 4.57 24.07
N ALA A 106 -34.93 4.66 23.18
CA ALA A 106 -36.32 4.89 23.53
C ALA A 106 -36.97 3.69 24.25
N GLN A 107 -36.57 2.46 23.90
CA GLN A 107 -37.14 1.21 24.46
C GLN A 107 -36.34 0.68 25.65
N VAL A 108 -35.01 0.84 25.63
CA VAL A 108 -34.09 0.39 26.68
C VAL A 108 -33.68 1.61 27.49
N ALA A 109 -34.62 2.18 28.24
CA ALA A 109 -34.40 3.36 29.07
C ALA A 109 -33.42 3.04 30.21
N GLY A 110 -32.13 3.29 30.00
CA GLY A 110 -31.07 3.09 31.00
C GLY A 110 -29.75 3.71 30.57
N LEU A 111 -28.95 4.16 31.53
CA LEU A 111 -27.58 4.58 31.30
C LEU A 111 -26.76 3.32 30.97
N TRP A 112 -26.28 3.20 29.73
CA TRP A 112 -25.40 2.10 29.33
C TRP A 112 -23.95 2.54 29.55
N PRO A 113 -23.25 2.08 30.61
CA PRO A 113 -21.91 2.58 30.92
C PRO A 113 -20.84 2.10 29.93
N TRP A 114 -21.21 1.23 28.98
CA TRP A 114 -20.36 0.76 27.89
C TRP A 114 -20.92 1.16 26.53
N CYS A 115 -21.23 2.44 26.36
CA CYS A 115 -21.44 3.05 25.03
C CYS A 115 -20.11 3.06 24.27
N VAL A 116 -19.49 1.90 24.07
CA VAL A 116 -18.48 1.75 23.04
C VAL A 116 -19.10 0.88 21.98
N GLY A 117 -19.19 1.42 20.77
CA GLY A 117 -19.78 0.75 19.62
C GLY A 117 -19.18 -0.65 19.47
N ALA A 118 -20.02 -1.58 18.98
CA ALA A 118 -19.61 -2.94 18.71
C ALA A 118 -18.21 -2.99 18.07
N SER A 119 -17.34 -3.86 18.59
CA SER A 119 -15.96 -4.03 18.13
C SER A 119 -15.89 -4.03 16.61
N ALA A 120 -14.91 -3.32 16.06
CA ALA A 120 -14.65 -3.37 14.63
C ALA A 120 -14.54 -4.83 14.17
N PRO A 121 -15.17 -5.21 13.04
CA PRO A 121 -15.08 -6.58 12.54
C PRO A 121 -13.61 -7.00 12.38
N LEU A 122 -13.24 -8.19 12.89
CA LEU A 122 -11.89 -8.73 12.76
C LEU A 122 -11.68 -9.33 11.36
N ILE A 123 -11.87 -8.51 10.33
CA ILE A 123 -11.87 -8.90 8.92
C ILE A 123 -10.75 -8.17 8.17
N GLY A 124 -9.96 -8.91 7.39
CA GLY A 124 -8.86 -8.36 6.59
C GLY A 124 -7.58 -8.13 7.39
N THR A 125 -6.79 -7.15 6.96
CA THR A 125 -5.43 -6.93 7.47
C THR A 125 -5.44 -6.40 8.90
N PRO A 126 -4.71 -7.02 9.85
CA PRO A 126 -4.55 -6.46 11.20
C PRO A 126 -3.81 -5.13 11.16
N LEU A 127 -4.46 -4.06 11.62
CA LEU A 127 -3.89 -2.71 11.63
C LEU A 127 -3.29 -2.35 12.99
N GLY A 128 -4.02 -2.62 14.07
CA GLY A 128 -3.57 -2.35 15.43
C GLY A 128 -4.74 -2.16 16.40
N PRO A 129 -4.50 -1.63 17.61
CA PRO A 129 -5.55 -1.45 18.60
C PRO A 129 -6.45 -0.24 18.28
N HIS A 130 -7.73 -0.38 18.61
CA HIS A 130 -8.70 0.70 18.71
C HIS A 130 -8.24 1.71 19.78
N LEU A 131 -8.43 3.01 19.54
CA LEU A 131 -7.94 4.04 20.48
C LEU A 131 -8.67 4.04 21.82
N ASP A 132 -9.99 3.82 21.80
CA ASP A 132 -10.81 3.84 23.02
C ASP A 132 -10.86 2.48 23.75
N THR A 133 -11.11 1.37 23.04
CA THR A 133 -11.25 0.04 23.67
C THR A 133 -9.94 -0.74 23.80
N GLY A 134 -8.92 -0.42 23.00
CA GLY A 134 -7.72 -1.23 22.87
C GLY A 134 -7.92 -2.56 22.11
N GLU A 135 -9.13 -2.86 21.63
CA GLU A 135 -9.42 -4.08 20.88
C GLU A 135 -8.75 -4.08 19.51
N PRO A 136 -8.45 -5.26 18.92
CA PRO A 136 -7.85 -5.31 17.59
C PRO A 136 -8.78 -4.73 16.52
N VAL A 137 -8.22 -3.93 15.62
CA VAL A 137 -8.86 -3.44 14.41
C VAL A 137 -8.19 -4.10 13.22
N CYS A 138 -8.99 -4.76 12.39
CA CYS A 138 -8.59 -5.32 11.11
C CYS A 138 -9.39 -4.62 10.00
N PHE A 139 -8.74 -4.33 8.89
CA PHE A 139 -9.42 -3.78 7.73
C PHE A 139 -8.62 -4.03 6.46
N ALA A 140 -9.32 -4.38 5.39
CA ALA A 140 -8.83 -4.30 4.02
C ALA A 140 -10.05 -4.16 3.08
N PRO A 141 -9.97 -3.31 2.04
CA PRO A 141 -11.11 -3.00 1.16
C PRO A 141 -11.68 -4.25 0.49
N MET A 142 -10.82 -5.10 -0.09
CA MET A 142 -11.27 -6.33 -0.74
C MET A 142 -12.00 -7.27 0.23
N ASN A 143 -11.50 -7.43 1.46
CA ASN A 143 -12.15 -8.27 2.46
C ASN A 143 -13.51 -7.73 2.91
N TYR A 144 -13.62 -6.42 3.08
CA TYR A 144 -14.89 -5.79 3.43
C TYR A 144 -15.90 -5.89 2.29
N PHE A 145 -15.45 -5.75 1.05
CA PHE A 145 -16.27 -5.89 -0.15
C PHE A 145 -16.79 -7.32 -0.33
N THR A 146 -15.90 -8.31 -0.28
CA THR A 146 -16.27 -9.74 -0.40
C THR A 146 -17.19 -10.23 0.73
N ARG A 147 -17.21 -9.54 1.87
CA ARG A 147 -18.11 -9.79 3.00
C ARG A 147 -19.41 -8.97 2.95
N GLY A 148 -19.61 -8.15 1.93
CA GLY A 148 -20.81 -7.32 1.76
C GLY A 148 -20.91 -6.13 2.72
N ILE A 149 -19.82 -5.74 3.38
CA ILE A 149 -19.78 -4.60 4.31
C ILE A 149 -19.71 -3.28 3.52
N ILE A 150 -18.97 -3.27 2.42
CA ILE A 150 -18.90 -2.15 1.48
C ILE A 150 -19.30 -2.60 0.08
N THR A 151 -19.83 -1.70 -0.74
CA THR A 151 -20.40 -2.02 -2.07
C THR A 151 -19.38 -2.00 -3.21
N ALA A 152 -18.15 -1.53 -2.94
CA ALA A 152 -17.03 -1.54 -3.85
C ALA A 152 -15.71 -1.56 -3.07
N PRO A 153 -14.65 -2.23 -3.56
CA PRO A 153 -13.36 -2.35 -2.87
C PRO A 153 -12.48 -1.11 -3.10
N SER A 154 -12.99 0.09 -2.78
CA SER A 154 -12.26 1.36 -2.91
C SER A 154 -11.97 1.99 -1.56
N LEU A 155 -10.73 2.46 -1.40
CA LEU A 155 -10.24 3.16 -0.22
C LEU A 155 -9.64 4.51 -0.62
N PHE A 156 -10.03 5.56 0.09
CA PHE A 156 -9.37 6.86 0.03
C PHE A 156 -8.66 7.17 1.35
N VAL A 157 -7.37 7.51 1.30
CA VAL A 157 -6.56 7.84 2.48
C VAL A 157 -6.15 9.31 2.44
N LEU A 158 -6.50 10.05 3.48
CA LEU A 158 -6.13 11.46 3.67
C LEU A 158 -5.35 11.65 4.96
N GLY A 159 -4.42 12.60 4.98
CA GLY A 159 -3.65 12.91 6.19
C GLY A 159 -2.41 13.73 5.88
N LEU A 160 -1.90 14.46 6.87
CA LEU A 160 -0.66 15.23 6.73
C LEU A 160 0.59 14.35 6.56
N ASN A 161 1.66 14.95 6.07
CA ASN A 161 2.95 14.27 5.90
C ASN A 161 3.65 14.02 7.24
N GLY A 162 4.34 12.89 7.32
CA GLY A 162 5.04 12.47 8.54
C GLY A 162 4.16 11.84 9.63
N PHE A 163 2.86 11.59 9.37
CA PHE A 163 1.94 10.97 10.35
C PHE A 163 1.68 9.47 10.13
N GLY A 164 2.41 8.83 9.20
CA GLY A 164 2.39 7.37 9.03
C GLY A 164 1.44 6.84 7.95
N LYS A 165 0.97 7.68 7.01
CA LYS A 165 0.11 7.23 5.89
C LYS A 165 0.75 6.11 5.06
N SER A 166 1.99 6.32 4.59
CA SER A 166 2.73 5.29 3.83
C SER A 166 2.89 4.02 4.65
N SER A 167 3.09 4.12 5.98
CA SER A 167 3.16 2.94 6.85
C SER A 167 1.84 2.17 6.96
N LEU A 168 0.70 2.87 7.03
CA LEU A 168 -0.62 2.25 6.96
C LEU A 168 -0.81 1.51 5.63
N VAL A 169 -0.48 2.15 4.51
CA VAL A 169 -0.70 1.56 3.18
C VAL A 169 0.25 0.39 2.95
N ARG A 170 1.53 0.49 3.32
CA ARG A 170 2.47 -0.65 3.30
C ARG A 170 1.94 -1.82 4.11
N ARG A 171 1.33 -1.57 5.27
CA ARG A 171 0.68 -2.63 6.06
C ARG A 171 -0.47 -3.27 5.28
N LEU A 172 -1.31 -2.49 4.59
CA LEU A 172 -2.37 -3.02 3.72
C LEU A 172 -1.81 -3.83 2.54
N VAL A 173 -0.70 -3.38 1.93
CA VAL A 173 0.03 -4.08 0.87
C VAL A 173 0.54 -5.43 1.36
N LEU A 174 1.23 -5.47 2.50
CA LEU A 174 1.69 -6.72 3.11
C LEU A 174 0.52 -7.66 3.43
N GLY A 175 -0.59 -7.10 3.89
CA GLY A 175 -1.82 -7.85 4.14
C GLY A 175 -2.47 -8.42 2.87
N ALA A 176 -2.40 -7.71 1.74
CA ALA A 176 -2.85 -8.19 0.44
C ALA A 176 -1.98 -9.35 -0.06
N VAL A 177 -0.65 -9.20 -0.01
CA VAL A 177 0.30 -10.27 -0.37
C VAL A 177 0.05 -11.52 0.46
N ALA A 178 -0.12 -11.38 1.78
CA ALA A 178 -0.39 -12.51 2.67
C ALA A 178 -1.71 -13.25 2.36
N GLN A 179 -2.64 -12.59 1.64
CA GLN A 179 -3.93 -13.14 1.23
C GLN A 179 -3.93 -13.63 -0.22
N GLY A 180 -2.79 -13.55 -0.93
CA GLY A 180 -2.69 -13.90 -2.35
C GLY A 180 -3.31 -12.86 -3.29
N ILE A 181 -3.60 -11.65 -2.81
CA ILE A 181 -3.99 -10.50 -3.66
C ILE A 181 -2.69 -9.85 -4.12
N THR A 182 -2.53 -9.65 -5.43
CA THR A 182 -1.28 -9.13 -6.01
C THR A 182 -1.30 -7.60 -6.02
N PRO A 183 -0.44 -6.91 -5.25
CA PRO A 183 -0.37 -5.46 -5.28
C PRO A 183 0.38 -4.95 -6.51
N LEU A 184 -0.18 -3.92 -7.14
CA LEU A 184 0.33 -3.22 -8.30
C LEU A 184 0.55 -1.75 -7.93
N ILE A 185 1.79 -1.40 -7.65
CA ILE A 185 2.23 -0.01 -7.44
C ILE A 185 2.82 0.46 -8.77
N LEU A 186 1.96 0.96 -9.66
CA LEU A 186 2.32 1.26 -11.05
C LEU A 186 2.96 2.65 -11.24
N ALA A 187 3.34 3.31 -10.14
CA ALA A 187 4.11 4.55 -10.12
C ALA A 187 4.55 4.91 -8.68
N ASP A 188 5.71 4.44 -8.26
CA ASP A 188 6.30 4.77 -6.96
C ASP A 188 7.17 6.04 -7.07
N VAL A 189 6.57 7.21 -6.84
CA VAL A 189 7.23 8.52 -7.05
C VAL A 189 8.22 8.88 -5.95
N LYS A 190 7.90 8.49 -4.72
CA LYS A 190 8.81 8.49 -3.57
C LYS A 190 8.99 7.02 -3.27
N PRO A 191 10.20 6.43 -3.32
CA PRO A 191 10.41 4.98 -3.33
C PRO A 191 10.06 4.36 -1.97
N ASP A 192 8.79 4.46 -1.62
CA ASP A 192 8.20 4.13 -0.34
C ASP A 192 7.80 2.66 -0.37
N TYR A 193 7.32 2.15 -1.51
CA TYR A 193 6.88 0.77 -1.67
C TYR A 193 8.00 -0.14 -2.17
N ARG A 194 9.02 0.41 -2.86
CA ARG A 194 10.19 -0.35 -3.35
C ARG A 194 10.74 -1.33 -2.31
N ASP A 195 11.11 -0.83 -1.13
CA ASP A 195 11.70 -1.66 -0.07
C ASP A 195 10.71 -2.72 0.46
N THR A 196 9.42 -2.38 0.50
CA THR A 196 8.37 -3.31 0.95
C THR A 196 8.17 -4.44 -0.05
N VAL A 197 8.09 -4.13 -1.34
CA VAL A 197 7.92 -5.11 -2.42
C VAL A 197 9.16 -5.99 -2.54
N ALA A 198 10.36 -5.42 -2.47
CA ALA A 198 11.60 -6.19 -2.48
C ALA A 198 11.70 -7.14 -1.28
N ALA A 199 11.28 -6.70 -0.08
CA ALA A 199 11.33 -7.52 1.13
C ALA A 199 10.40 -8.76 1.09
N VAL A 200 9.31 -8.70 0.32
CA VAL A 200 8.41 -9.85 0.13
C VAL A 200 8.76 -10.70 -1.09
N GLY A 201 9.86 -10.39 -1.80
CA GLY A 201 10.28 -11.09 -3.01
C GLY A 201 9.46 -10.71 -4.25
N GLY A 202 8.84 -9.53 -4.26
CA GLY A 202 8.14 -9.00 -5.41
C GLY A 202 9.08 -8.37 -6.45
N GLN A 203 8.50 -7.99 -7.58
CA GLN A 203 9.19 -7.43 -8.73
C GLN A 203 9.35 -5.91 -8.58
N ILE A 204 10.56 -5.42 -8.83
CA ILE A 204 10.86 -4.00 -8.97
C ILE A 204 11.17 -3.70 -10.44
N VAL A 205 10.49 -2.71 -11.00
CA VAL A 205 10.71 -2.22 -12.37
C VAL A 205 11.23 -0.79 -12.28
N ASP A 206 12.51 -0.61 -12.57
CA ASP A 206 13.18 0.69 -12.52
C ASP A 206 12.99 1.46 -13.83
N LEU A 207 12.33 2.63 -13.79
CA LEU A 207 12.13 3.50 -14.96
C LEU A 207 12.69 4.91 -14.70
N GLY A 208 13.39 5.44 -15.70
CA GLY A 208 14.01 6.76 -15.65
C GLY A 208 15.26 6.85 -16.52
N TYR A 209 15.95 7.99 -16.45
CA TYR A 209 17.13 8.25 -17.27
C TYR A 209 18.25 7.23 -17.05
N GLY A 210 18.51 6.38 -18.05
CA GLY A 210 19.56 5.37 -17.99
C GLY A 210 19.28 4.20 -17.04
N HIS A 211 18.08 4.10 -16.46
CA HIS A 211 17.72 3.01 -15.54
C HIS A 211 16.97 1.88 -16.25
N GLY A 212 15.99 2.22 -17.08
CA GLY A 212 15.18 1.25 -17.79
C GLY A 212 14.35 1.89 -18.88
N LYS A 213 13.94 1.06 -19.84
CA LYS A 213 13.05 1.45 -20.94
C LYS A 213 11.73 0.72 -20.83
N LEU A 214 10.67 1.40 -21.25
CA LEU A 214 9.33 0.88 -21.38
C LEU A 214 8.85 1.17 -22.80
N ASN A 215 8.64 0.14 -23.60
CA ASN A 215 8.17 0.32 -24.97
C ASN A 215 6.64 0.48 -25.01
N PRO A 216 6.09 1.63 -25.44
CA PRO A 216 4.63 1.80 -25.54
C PRO A 216 3.97 0.87 -26.58
N LEU A 217 4.77 0.35 -27.53
CA LEU A 217 4.32 -0.55 -28.60
C LEU A 217 4.45 -2.03 -28.22
N ASP A 218 5.00 -2.34 -27.06
CA ASP A 218 5.09 -3.70 -26.56
C ASP A 218 3.76 -4.11 -25.92
N GLY A 219 3.24 -5.28 -26.31
CA GLY A 219 2.00 -5.82 -25.76
C GLY A 219 2.16 -6.44 -24.38
N GLY A 220 3.38 -6.66 -23.90
CA GLY A 220 3.67 -7.15 -22.55
C GLY A 220 2.88 -8.42 -22.21
N VAL A 221 2.18 -8.41 -21.07
CA VAL A 221 1.36 -9.56 -20.64
C VAL A 221 0.20 -9.86 -21.59
N MET A 222 -0.34 -8.85 -22.29
CA MET A 222 -1.39 -9.09 -23.30
C MET A 222 -0.86 -9.91 -24.46
N ALA A 223 0.38 -9.65 -24.90
CA ALA A 223 1.05 -10.44 -25.93
C ALA A 223 1.28 -11.89 -25.49
N LEU A 224 1.61 -12.11 -24.22
CA LEU A 224 1.73 -13.45 -23.64
C LEU A 224 0.38 -14.18 -23.59
N ALA A 225 -0.69 -13.47 -23.21
CA ALA A 225 -2.04 -14.01 -23.21
C ALA A 225 -2.52 -14.37 -24.62
N LEU A 226 -2.28 -13.51 -25.61
CA LEU A 226 -2.56 -13.78 -27.03
C LEU A 226 -1.88 -15.06 -27.50
N ARG A 227 -0.58 -15.22 -27.21
CA ARG A 227 0.17 -16.44 -27.54
C ARG A 227 -0.50 -17.68 -26.96
N ARG A 228 -0.94 -17.61 -25.70
CA ARG A 228 -1.62 -18.75 -25.04
C ARG A 228 -2.96 -19.05 -25.70
N LEU A 229 -3.76 -18.03 -26.01
CA LEU A 229 -5.04 -18.21 -26.72
C LEU A 229 -4.85 -18.82 -28.11
N ASP A 230 -3.81 -18.41 -28.84
CA ASP A 230 -3.45 -19.00 -30.14
C ASP A 230 -3.05 -20.47 -30.02
N GLN A 231 -2.20 -20.79 -29.03
CA GLN A 231 -1.77 -22.18 -28.76
C GLN A 231 -2.95 -23.09 -28.40
N LEU A 232 -3.93 -22.54 -27.69
CA LEU A 232 -5.15 -23.23 -27.30
C LEU A 232 -6.24 -23.21 -28.39
N GLN A 233 -5.94 -22.64 -29.57
CA GLN A 233 -6.85 -22.57 -30.71
C GLN A 233 -8.18 -21.88 -30.37
N MET A 234 -8.11 -20.75 -29.66
CA MET A 234 -9.26 -19.92 -29.28
C MET A 234 -9.32 -18.62 -30.12
N PRO A 235 -9.66 -18.70 -31.43
CA PRO A 235 -9.51 -17.59 -32.36
C PRO A 235 -10.39 -16.38 -32.03
N GLU A 236 -11.61 -16.59 -31.53
CA GLU A 236 -12.53 -15.49 -31.19
C GLU A 236 -11.98 -14.63 -30.04
N ALA A 237 -11.54 -15.28 -28.96
CA ALA A 237 -10.92 -14.60 -27.81
C ALA A 237 -9.59 -13.92 -28.21
N ALA A 238 -8.79 -14.58 -29.05
CA ALA A 238 -7.54 -14.02 -29.55
C ALA A 238 -7.77 -12.76 -30.41
N GLU A 239 -8.75 -12.77 -31.33
CA GLU A 239 -9.08 -11.60 -32.15
C GLU A 239 -9.64 -10.43 -31.32
N SER A 240 -10.48 -10.73 -30.33
CA SER A 240 -10.96 -9.72 -29.39
C SER A 240 -9.80 -9.04 -28.65
N LEU A 241 -8.89 -9.83 -28.08
CA LEU A 241 -7.73 -9.33 -27.35
C LEU A 241 -6.73 -8.60 -28.27
N ARG A 242 -6.56 -9.01 -29.53
CA ARG A 242 -5.75 -8.29 -30.53
C ARG A 242 -6.33 -6.90 -30.82
N THR A 243 -7.64 -6.80 -30.94
CA THR A 243 -8.32 -5.54 -31.20
C THR A 243 -8.20 -4.60 -30.01
N GLU A 244 -8.37 -5.12 -28.80
CA GLU A 244 -8.17 -4.37 -27.56
C GLU A 244 -6.72 -3.90 -27.38
N LEU A 245 -5.73 -4.77 -27.64
CA LEU A 245 -4.32 -4.43 -27.59
C LEU A 245 -4.00 -3.25 -28.54
N ARG A 246 -4.47 -3.31 -29.79
CA ARG A 246 -4.28 -2.22 -30.75
C ARG A 246 -4.92 -0.91 -30.28
N ALA A 247 -6.17 -0.96 -29.82
CA ALA A 247 -6.87 0.22 -29.32
C ALA A 247 -6.12 0.86 -28.13
N ARG A 248 -5.59 0.04 -27.23
CA ARG A 248 -4.78 0.48 -26.07
C ARG A 248 -3.45 1.09 -26.50
N GLN A 249 -2.76 0.51 -27.48
CA GLN A 249 -1.54 1.06 -28.04
C GLN A 249 -1.80 2.42 -28.70
N THR A 250 -2.84 2.54 -29.55
CA THR A 250 -3.24 3.81 -30.17
C THR A 250 -3.50 4.87 -29.11
N THR A 251 -4.32 4.53 -28.12
CA THR A 251 -4.67 5.42 -27.00
C THR A 251 -3.44 5.87 -26.22
N LEU A 252 -2.52 4.94 -25.91
CA LEU A 252 -1.31 5.26 -25.16
C LEU A 252 -0.40 6.20 -25.95
N ILE A 253 -0.19 5.92 -27.24
CA ILE A 253 0.65 6.77 -28.11
C ILE A 253 0.03 8.16 -28.26
N ALA A 254 -1.29 8.24 -28.50
CA ALA A 254 -2.01 9.50 -28.57
C ALA A 254 -1.83 10.29 -27.25
N GLY A 255 -2.04 9.65 -26.10
CA GLY A 255 -1.84 10.28 -24.79
C GLY A 255 -0.38 10.74 -24.55
N LEU A 256 0.62 9.97 -24.98
CA LEU A 256 2.03 10.38 -24.91
C LEU A 256 2.33 11.58 -25.82
N VAL A 257 1.74 11.60 -27.02
CA VAL A 257 1.83 12.73 -27.95
C VAL A 257 1.21 13.98 -27.32
N GLU A 258 -0.02 13.88 -26.79
CA GLU A 258 -0.74 14.97 -26.12
C GLU A 258 0.05 15.54 -24.94
N LEU A 259 0.59 14.69 -24.06
CA LEU A 259 1.41 15.09 -22.92
C LEU A 259 2.68 15.83 -23.36
N SER A 260 3.33 15.34 -24.42
CA SER A 260 4.52 15.96 -25.00
C SER A 260 4.21 17.37 -25.54
N ARG A 261 3.20 17.49 -26.42
CA ARG A 261 2.87 18.74 -27.13
C ARG A 261 2.00 19.71 -26.32
N GLY A 262 1.32 19.25 -25.27
CA GLY A 262 0.43 20.05 -24.41
C GLY A 262 -0.92 20.44 -25.06
N ARG A 263 -1.35 19.71 -26.09
CA ARG A 263 -2.64 19.90 -26.78
C ARG A 263 -3.14 18.56 -27.32
N LYS A 264 -4.45 18.47 -27.57
CA LYS A 264 -5.08 17.24 -28.08
C LYS A 264 -4.54 16.81 -29.44
N VAL A 265 -4.54 15.51 -29.67
CA VAL A 265 -4.32 14.89 -30.99
C VAL A 265 -5.58 15.09 -31.82
N ALA A 266 -5.43 15.37 -33.12
CA ALA A 266 -6.58 15.48 -34.02
C ALA A 266 -7.11 14.10 -34.42
N ASP A 267 -8.40 14.00 -34.75
CA ASP A 267 -9.05 12.73 -35.10
C ASP A 267 -8.32 11.96 -36.22
N PHE A 268 -7.83 12.69 -37.25
CA PHE A 268 -7.05 12.09 -38.33
C PHE A 268 -5.64 11.66 -37.87
N GLU A 269 -5.00 12.39 -36.93
CA GLU A 269 -3.70 12.00 -36.38
C GLU A 269 -3.83 10.69 -35.57
N GLU A 270 -4.94 10.49 -34.85
CA GLU A 270 -5.23 9.23 -34.16
C GLU A 270 -5.47 8.08 -35.15
N THR A 271 -6.20 8.35 -36.23
CA THR A 271 -6.41 7.39 -37.34
C THR A 271 -5.07 6.97 -37.95
N LEU A 272 -4.18 7.93 -38.24
CA LEU A 272 -2.83 7.65 -38.73
C LEU A 272 -2.02 6.76 -37.79
N ILE A 273 -2.08 7.02 -36.47
CA ILE A 273 -1.41 6.16 -35.47
C ILE A 273 -1.97 4.74 -35.52
N SER A 274 -3.29 4.59 -35.56
CA SER A 274 -3.97 3.29 -35.60
C SER A 274 -3.63 2.49 -36.86
N THR A 275 -3.71 3.12 -38.04
CA THR A 275 -3.32 2.50 -39.31
C THR A 275 -1.85 2.11 -39.33
N THR A 276 -0.97 3.00 -38.84
CA THR A 276 0.46 2.71 -38.76
C THR A 276 0.74 1.50 -37.87
N LEU A 277 0.10 1.41 -36.69
CA LEU A 277 0.21 0.24 -35.82
C LEU A 277 -0.18 -1.05 -36.54
N ARG A 278 -1.29 -1.04 -37.28
CA ARG A 278 -1.69 -2.20 -38.10
C ARG A 278 -0.63 -2.55 -39.15
N LEU A 279 -0.10 -1.56 -39.87
CA LEU A 279 0.94 -1.78 -40.89
C LEU A 279 2.23 -2.35 -40.30
N LEU A 280 2.62 -1.89 -39.09
CA LEU A 280 3.80 -2.40 -38.40
C LEU A 280 3.71 -3.92 -38.14
N PHE A 281 2.56 -4.39 -37.65
CA PHE A 281 2.34 -5.82 -37.38
C PHE A 281 1.88 -6.63 -38.61
N THR A 282 1.57 -5.97 -39.74
CA THR A 282 1.20 -6.65 -40.97
C THR A 282 2.44 -7.33 -41.59
N PRO A 283 2.37 -8.60 -42.04
CA PRO A 283 3.49 -9.29 -42.65
C PRO A 283 4.06 -8.56 -43.87
N LYS A 284 5.38 -8.63 -44.08
CA LYS A 284 6.06 -7.96 -45.22
C LYS A 284 5.52 -8.39 -46.58
N HIS A 285 5.15 -9.66 -46.74
CA HIS A 285 4.58 -10.18 -48.00
C HIS A 285 3.17 -9.62 -48.30
N SER A 286 2.51 -9.04 -47.30
CA SER A 286 1.21 -8.36 -47.42
C SER A 286 1.35 -6.84 -47.41
N GLY A 287 2.56 -6.30 -47.62
CA GLY A 287 2.81 -4.86 -47.70
C GLY A 287 3.06 -4.15 -46.36
N GLY A 288 3.19 -4.88 -45.26
CA GLY A 288 3.53 -4.31 -43.94
C GLY A 288 5.01 -4.38 -43.58
N HIS A 289 5.33 -4.21 -42.28
CA HIS A 289 6.72 -4.22 -41.78
C HIS A 289 7.14 -5.53 -41.11
N GLY A 290 6.19 -6.43 -40.82
CA GLY A 290 6.44 -7.78 -40.32
C GLY A 290 6.95 -7.87 -38.88
N PHE A 291 6.67 -6.87 -38.04
CA PHE A 291 6.91 -6.98 -36.61
C PHE A 291 5.94 -8.00 -35.99
N THR A 292 6.34 -8.60 -34.88
CA THR A 292 5.55 -9.61 -34.17
C THR A 292 5.40 -9.24 -32.72
N LEU A 293 4.50 -9.92 -32.01
CA LEU A 293 4.35 -9.75 -30.57
C LEU A 293 5.60 -10.19 -29.78
N GLU A 294 6.46 -11.03 -30.37
CA GLU A 294 7.73 -11.46 -29.76
C GLU A 294 8.86 -10.47 -30.02
N SER A 295 8.78 -9.76 -31.14
CA SER A 295 9.73 -8.72 -31.55
C SER A 295 8.93 -7.46 -31.89
N PRO A 296 8.39 -6.77 -30.87
CA PRO A 296 7.54 -5.60 -31.09
C PRO A 296 8.35 -4.44 -31.68
N PRO A 297 7.71 -3.57 -32.49
CA PRO A 297 8.35 -2.35 -33.00
C PRO A 297 8.67 -1.39 -31.85
N ILE A 298 9.54 -0.42 -32.08
CA ILE A 298 9.82 0.68 -31.14
C ILE A 298 9.27 2.01 -31.67
N MET A 299 9.24 3.04 -30.82
CA MET A 299 8.70 4.36 -31.19
C MET A 299 9.35 4.96 -32.44
N GLN A 300 10.62 4.64 -32.72
CA GLN A 300 11.30 5.07 -33.95
C GLN A 300 10.65 4.45 -35.19
N ASP A 301 10.31 3.16 -35.17
CA ASP A 301 9.69 2.48 -36.32
C ASP A 301 8.33 3.12 -36.65
N LEU A 302 7.51 3.39 -35.63
CA LEU A 302 6.25 4.11 -35.80
C LEU A 302 6.46 5.50 -36.44
N ALA A 303 7.45 6.25 -35.95
CA ALA A 303 7.77 7.58 -36.48
C ALA A 303 8.27 7.54 -37.93
N ASP A 304 9.01 6.50 -38.29
CA ASP A 304 9.57 6.30 -39.63
C ASP A 304 8.47 5.95 -40.63
N VAL A 305 7.53 5.07 -40.26
CA VAL A 305 6.38 4.72 -41.13
C VAL A 305 5.47 5.92 -41.36
N ILE A 306 5.12 6.67 -40.31
CA ILE A 306 4.33 7.93 -40.46
C ILE A 306 5.09 8.98 -41.26
N SER A 307 6.43 9.00 -41.20
CA SER A 307 7.20 9.96 -41.99
C SER A 307 7.33 9.56 -43.45
N ALA A 308 7.34 8.27 -43.75
CA ALA A 308 7.41 7.72 -45.09
C ALA A 308 6.07 7.81 -45.84
N GLY A 309 4.95 7.78 -45.13
CA GLY A 309 3.62 7.84 -45.73
C GLY A 309 3.23 6.53 -46.44
N GLY A 310 2.40 6.65 -47.47
CA GLY A 310 1.84 5.51 -48.21
C GLY A 310 0.38 5.76 -48.58
N ALA A 311 -0.15 4.97 -49.50
CA ALA A 311 -1.50 5.19 -50.04
C ALA A 311 -2.59 5.26 -48.94
N GLU A 312 -2.57 4.31 -48.00
CA GLU A 312 -3.54 4.28 -46.88
C GLU A 312 -3.36 5.48 -45.93
N LEU A 313 -2.12 5.87 -45.62
CA LEU A 313 -1.86 7.02 -44.74
C LEU A 313 -2.17 8.36 -45.43
N HIS A 314 -2.07 8.44 -46.75
CA HIS A 314 -2.50 9.61 -47.52
C HIS A 314 -4.02 9.74 -47.48
N GLU A 315 -4.75 8.63 -47.65
CA GLU A 315 -6.21 8.60 -47.54
C GLU A 315 -6.68 8.99 -46.13
N ASP A 316 -6.08 8.41 -45.08
CA ASP A 316 -6.38 8.74 -43.68
C ASP A 316 -6.10 10.21 -43.34
N ALA A 317 -5.08 10.82 -43.95
CA ALA A 317 -4.76 12.23 -43.80
C ALA A 317 -5.63 13.16 -44.68
N GLY A 318 -6.44 12.60 -45.59
CA GLY A 318 -7.18 13.36 -46.59
C GLY A 318 -6.27 14.11 -47.59
N ALA A 319 -5.08 13.56 -47.86
CA ALA A 319 -4.08 14.16 -48.73
C ALA A 319 -4.03 13.45 -50.10
N TYR A 320 -4.02 14.22 -51.19
CA TYR A 320 -3.94 13.69 -52.56
C TYR A 320 -2.53 13.74 -53.13
N THR A 321 -1.65 14.54 -52.52
CA THR A 321 -0.23 14.67 -52.91
C THR A 321 0.70 14.47 -51.72
N GLU A 322 1.96 14.18 -52.01
CA GLU A 322 3.00 14.06 -50.98
C GLU A 322 3.16 15.36 -50.18
N ASP A 323 3.14 16.52 -50.85
CA ASP A 323 3.31 17.82 -50.18
C ASP A 323 2.15 18.14 -49.22
N GLU A 324 0.92 17.76 -49.59
CA GLU A 324 -0.25 17.85 -48.72
C GLU A 324 -0.10 16.94 -47.49
N TYR A 325 0.35 15.70 -47.68
CA TYR A 325 0.57 14.75 -46.58
C TYR A 325 1.66 15.25 -45.62
N GLN A 326 2.80 15.67 -46.15
CA GLN A 326 3.91 16.20 -45.36
C GLN A 326 3.49 17.43 -44.55
N SER A 327 2.63 18.29 -45.13
CA SER A 327 2.08 19.47 -44.48
C SER A 327 1.07 19.11 -43.39
N ALA A 328 0.14 18.19 -43.66
CA ALA A 328 -0.88 17.75 -42.70
C ALA A 328 -0.26 17.05 -41.47
N THR A 329 0.77 16.23 -41.69
CA THR A 329 1.39 15.41 -40.64
C THR A 329 2.54 16.08 -39.89
N ILE A 330 2.93 17.30 -40.26
CA ILE A 330 4.13 17.97 -39.72
C ILE A 330 4.12 18.06 -38.19
N HIS A 331 2.94 18.30 -37.60
CA HIS A 331 2.79 18.41 -36.15
C HIS A 331 2.91 17.05 -35.43
N LEU A 332 2.32 16.01 -36.01
CA LEU A 332 2.47 14.63 -35.54
C LEU A 332 3.92 14.20 -35.56
N ARG A 333 4.59 14.37 -36.70
CA ARG A 333 6.00 14.01 -36.88
C ARG A 333 6.94 14.76 -35.95
N ARG A 334 6.70 16.06 -35.71
CA ARG A 334 7.45 16.84 -34.70
C ARG A 334 7.27 16.27 -33.29
N SER A 335 6.05 15.85 -32.94
CA SER A 335 5.77 15.27 -31.62
C SER A 335 6.38 13.89 -31.45
N LEU A 336 6.28 13.02 -32.46
CA LEU A 336 6.93 11.71 -32.48
C LEU A 336 8.45 11.83 -32.44
N ARG A 337 9.03 12.83 -33.11
CA ARG A 337 10.45 13.15 -33.01
C ARG A 337 10.87 13.57 -31.60
N ALA A 338 10.00 14.31 -30.89
CA ALA A 338 10.24 14.65 -29.49
C ALA A 338 10.14 13.42 -28.56
N LEU A 339 9.27 12.46 -28.87
CA LEU A 339 9.14 11.21 -28.11
C LEU A 339 10.26 10.21 -28.38
N THR A 340 10.87 10.24 -29.56
CA THR A 340 11.96 9.32 -29.96
C THR A 340 13.35 9.83 -29.59
N ARG A 341 13.48 11.12 -29.24
CA ARG A 341 14.76 11.77 -28.90
C ARG A 341 14.73 12.37 -27.49
N GLY A 342 15.90 12.83 -27.04
CA GLY A 342 16.05 13.48 -25.74
C GLY A 342 15.60 12.60 -24.58
N ASN A 343 15.00 13.24 -23.59
CA ASN A 343 14.58 12.63 -22.33
C ASN A 343 13.51 11.54 -22.52
N PHE A 344 12.49 11.80 -23.33
CA PHE A 344 11.44 10.82 -23.65
C PHE A 344 12.01 9.64 -24.43
N GLY A 345 12.87 9.90 -25.41
CA GLY A 345 13.49 8.84 -26.22
C GLY A 345 14.34 7.87 -25.39
N GLN A 346 14.99 8.35 -24.32
CA GLN A 346 15.75 7.47 -23.43
C GLN A 346 14.88 6.44 -22.73
N VAL A 347 13.61 6.75 -22.45
CA VAL A 347 12.68 5.87 -21.73
C VAL A 347 11.79 5.07 -22.68
N PHE A 348 11.26 5.70 -23.73
CA PHE A 348 10.23 5.10 -24.60
C PHE A 348 10.74 4.59 -25.95
N ASN A 349 11.94 5.00 -26.40
CA ASN A 349 12.48 4.58 -27.69
C ASN A 349 13.47 3.42 -27.53
N GLY A 350 12.92 2.23 -27.34
CA GLY A 350 13.64 0.97 -27.25
C GLY A 350 12.75 -0.13 -26.69
N HIS A 351 13.23 -1.38 -26.71
CA HIS A 351 12.49 -2.50 -26.15
C HIS A 351 12.36 -2.39 -24.62
N THR A 352 11.25 -2.90 -24.09
CA THR A 352 10.99 -2.98 -22.65
C THR A 352 12.11 -3.77 -21.97
N THR A 353 12.78 -3.13 -21.01
CA THR A 353 13.92 -3.72 -20.32
C THR A 353 13.51 -4.77 -19.28
N THR A 354 12.45 -4.49 -18.53
CA THR A 354 11.91 -5.39 -17.51
C THR A 354 10.40 -5.53 -17.73
N PRO A 355 9.95 -6.57 -18.44
CA PRO A 355 8.52 -6.83 -18.63
C PRO A 355 7.82 -7.09 -17.30
N LEU A 356 6.53 -6.71 -17.19
CA LEU A 356 5.74 -6.99 -15.99
C LEU A 356 5.53 -8.49 -15.82
N ASP A 357 5.85 -9.01 -14.63
CA ASP A 357 5.65 -10.40 -14.24
C ASP A 357 4.50 -10.48 -13.22
N LEU A 358 3.30 -10.79 -13.70
CA LEU A 358 2.11 -10.92 -12.84
C LEU A 358 2.03 -12.25 -12.06
N ASP A 359 3.02 -13.14 -12.20
CA ASP A 359 3.18 -14.27 -11.28
C ASP A 359 4.02 -13.88 -10.05
N SER A 360 4.61 -12.68 -10.06
CA SER A 360 5.19 -12.04 -8.89
C SER A 360 4.14 -11.77 -7.80
N VAL A 361 4.54 -11.93 -6.54
CA VAL A 361 3.68 -11.68 -5.38
C VAL A 361 3.26 -10.21 -5.22
N ALA A 362 4.05 -9.28 -5.77
CA ALA A 362 3.79 -7.85 -5.82
C ALA A 362 4.64 -7.20 -6.91
N ILE A 363 4.18 -6.08 -7.46
CA ILE A 363 4.93 -5.31 -8.47
C ILE A 363 5.01 -3.84 -8.04
N CYS A 364 6.22 -3.29 -8.08
CA CYS A 364 6.47 -1.87 -7.91
C CYS A 364 7.22 -1.32 -9.14
N VAL A 365 6.61 -0.36 -9.82
CA VAL A 365 7.26 0.43 -10.86
C VAL A 365 7.83 1.69 -10.22
N ASP A 366 9.15 1.70 -10.00
CA ASP A 366 9.86 2.81 -9.38
C ASP A 366 10.17 3.89 -10.42
N VAL A 367 9.60 5.08 -10.20
CA VAL A 367 9.79 6.27 -11.06
C VAL A 367 10.52 7.39 -10.32
N SER A 368 11.08 7.09 -9.15
CA SER A 368 11.80 8.05 -8.31
C SER A 368 13.11 8.54 -8.92
N HIS A 369 13.66 7.81 -9.89
CA HIS A 369 14.82 8.22 -10.68
C HIS A 369 14.52 9.38 -11.64
N ILE A 370 13.24 9.68 -11.91
CA ILE A 370 12.86 10.81 -12.74
C ILE A 370 12.92 12.10 -11.91
N PRO A 371 13.73 13.09 -12.33
CA PRO A 371 13.84 14.38 -11.65
C PRO A 371 12.48 15.04 -11.37
N LYS A 372 12.34 15.65 -10.20
CA LYS A 372 11.07 16.25 -9.75
C LYS A 372 10.55 17.38 -10.66
N ASN A 373 11.44 18.06 -11.38
CA ASN A 373 11.09 19.13 -12.31
C ASN A 373 10.60 18.61 -13.67
N ASP A 374 10.87 17.36 -14.04
CA ASP A 374 10.38 16.78 -15.30
C ASP A 374 8.97 16.16 -15.12
N LYS A 375 8.00 17.05 -14.90
CA LYS A 375 6.60 16.66 -14.68
C LYS A 375 6.01 15.92 -15.88
N LYS A 376 6.38 16.32 -17.10
CA LYS A 376 5.86 15.71 -18.35
C LYS A 376 6.39 14.30 -18.55
N LEU A 377 7.69 14.04 -18.37
CA LEU A 377 8.20 12.68 -18.49
C LEU A 377 7.62 11.78 -17.40
N LYS A 378 7.54 12.28 -16.16
CA LYS A 378 6.93 11.53 -15.06
C LYS A 378 5.50 11.13 -15.40
N ALA A 379 4.68 12.07 -15.87
CA ALA A 379 3.32 11.80 -16.34
C ALA A 379 3.26 10.69 -17.39
N ALA A 380 4.12 10.78 -18.40
CA ALA A 380 4.19 9.82 -19.49
C ALA A 380 4.55 8.42 -18.99
N VAL A 381 5.51 8.31 -18.06
CA VAL A 381 5.92 7.02 -17.50
C VAL A 381 4.82 6.43 -16.62
N MET A 382 4.12 7.26 -15.85
CA MET A 382 2.97 6.83 -15.07
C MET A 382 1.85 6.31 -15.97
N LEU A 383 1.51 7.06 -17.03
CA LEU A 383 0.50 6.66 -18.00
C LEU A 383 0.83 5.32 -18.68
N ALA A 384 2.07 5.16 -19.13
CA ALA A 384 2.51 3.94 -19.80
C ALA A 384 2.53 2.74 -18.82
N SER A 385 3.01 2.93 -17.60
CA SER A 385 3.02 1.91 -16.54
C SER A 385 1.61 1.48 -16.16
N TRP A 386 0.66 2.42 -16.10
CA TRP A 386 -0.75 2.14 -15.85
C TRP A 386 -1.36 1.36 -17.00
N SER A 387 -1.17 1.81 -18.23
CA SER A 387 -1.66 1.12 -19.43
C SER A 387 -1.18 -0.34 -19.47
N ALA A 388 0.11 -0.57 -19.20
CA ALA A 388 0.70 -1.91 -19.13
C ALA A 388 0.12 -2.75 -17.98
N GLY A 389 0.04 -2.20 -16.76
CA GLY A 389 -0.47 -2.91 -15.59
C GLY A 389 -1.94 -3.30 -15.71
N PHE A 390 -2.80 -2.38 -16.18
CA PHE A 390 -4.22 -2.68 -16.38
C PHE A 390 -4.47 -3.63 -17.56
N GLY A 391 -3.71 -3.49 -18.66
CA GLY A 391 -3.83 -4.40 -19.80
C GLY A 391 -3.45 -5.82 -19.38
N ALA A 392 -2.48 -5.94 -18.48
CA ALA A 392 -2.10 -7.20 -17.88
C ALA A 392 -3.19 -7.79 -16.97
N VAL A 393 -3.83 -6.99 -16.10
CA VAL A 393 -4.98 -7.41 -15.28
C VAL A 393 -6.14 -7.91 -16.14
N GLU A 394 -6.54 -7.14 -17.16
CA GLU A 394 -7.64 -7.49 -18.06
C GLU A 394 -7.35 -8.76 -18.84
N SER A 395 -6.13 -8.91 -19.37
CA SER A 395 -5.73 -10.13 -20.09
C SER A 395 -5.81 -11.37 -19.21
N LEU A 396 -5.44 -11.26 -17.93
CA LEU A 396 -5.55 -12.37 -17.00
C LEU A 396 -7.00 -12.68 -16.63
N ASN A 397 -7.85 -11.65 -16.48
CA ASN A 397 -9.28 -11.84 -16.27
C ASN A 397 -9.93 -12.52 -17.47
N LEU A 398 -9.57 -12.14 -18.70
CA LEU A 398 -10.02 -12.80 -19.92
C LEU A 398 -9.59 -14.27 -19.95
N LEU A 399 -8.30 -14.55 -19.66
CA LEU A 399 -7.81 -15.92 -19.56
C LEU A 399 -8.55 -16.73 -18.47
N ALA A 400 -8.95 -16.08 -17.37
CA ALA A 400 -9.74 -16.73 -16.33
C ALA A 400 -11.19 -17.01 -16.78
N GLU A 401 -11.81 -16.08 -17.50
CA GLU A 401 -13.16 -16.23 -18.05
C GLU A 401 -13.24 -17.41 -19.04
N VAL A 402 -12.23 -17.57 -19.90
CA VAL A 402 -12.15 -18.69 -20.83
C VAL A 402 -11.62 -19.99 -20.21
N GLY A 403 -11.37 -20.00 -18.89
CA GLY A 403 -10.95 -21.19 -18.13
C GLY A 403 -9.50 -21.61 -18.30
N VAL A 404 -8.64 -20.75 -18.86
CA VAL A 404 -7.20 -20.98 -19.04
C VAL A 404 -6.42 -20.68 -17.76
N GLU A 405 -6.85 -19.66 -17.03
CA GLU A 405 -6.25 -19.22 -15.77
C GLU A 405 -7.27 -19.25 -14.62
N LYS A 406 -6.78 -19.12 -13.38
CA LYS A 406 -7.67 -18.90 -12.24
C LYS A 406 -7.95 -17.42 -12.05
N GLN A 407 -9.16 -17.09 -11.60
CA GLN A 407 -9.48 -15.72 -11.20
C GLN A 407 -8.52 -15.27 -10.09
N ARG A 408 -7.90 -14.11 -10.33
CA ARG A 408 -7.02 -13.43 -9.38
C ARG A 408 -7.65 -12.11 -8.93
N TYR A 409 -7.19 -11.61 -7.79
CA TYR A 409 -7.53 -10.28 -7.29
C TYR A 409 -6.29 -9.42 -7.25
N PHE A 410 -6.43 -8.16 -7.65
CA PHE A 410 -5.33 -7.20 -7.69
C PHE A 410 -5.58 -6.04 -6.74
N GLN A 411 -4.53 -5.46 -6.18
CA GLN A 411 -4.58 -4.25 -5.37
C GLN A 411 -3.82 -3.14 -6.06
N VAL A 412 -4.51 -2.15 -6.61
CA VAL A 412 -3.85 -0.99 -7.22
C VAL A 412 -3.67 0.11 -6.19
N VAL A 413 -2.43 0.56 -6.01
CA VAL A 413 -2.09 1.68 -5.12
C VAL A 413 -1.75 2.91 -5.95
N MET A 414 -2.53 3.97 -5.74
CA MET A 414 -2.35 5.29 -6.35
C MET A 414 -1.90 6.26 -5.27
N ASP A 415 -0.59 6.29 -5.03
CA ASP A 415 -0.02 7.27 -4.11
C ASP A 415 0.10 8.64 -4.78
N GLU A 416 0.02 9.69 -3.97
CA GLU A 416 0.12 11.08 -4.42
C GLU A 416 -0.88 11.41 -5.55
N LEU A 417 -2.16 11.06 -5.37
CA LEU A 417 -3.19 11.21 -6.40
C LEU A 417 -3.22 12.61 -7.04
N TRP A 418 -3.00 13.67 -6.26
CA TRP A 418 -2.95 15.04 -6.77
C TRP A 418 -1.86 15.25 -7.84
N GLN A 419 -0.72 14.57 -7.73
CA GLN A 419 0.35 14.65 -8.73
C GLN A 419 -0.10 14.03 -10.04
N VAL A 420 -0.90 12.96 -9.98
CA VAL A 420 -1.50 12.34 -11.16
C VAL A 420 -2.48 13.31 -11.82
N LEU A 421 -3.39 13.89 -11.02
CA LEU A 421 -4.48 14.72 -11.54
C LEU A 421 -3.97 16.07 -12.05
N GLY A 422 -2.88 16.59 -11.49
CA GLY A 422 -2.24 17.84 -11.93
C GLY A 422 -1.53 17.77 -13.28
N LEU A 423 -1.55 16.62 -13.97
CA LEU A 423 -0.90 16.43 -15.27
C LEU A 423 -1.80 16.80 -16.46
N GLY A 424 -3.10 16.97 -16.24
CA GLY A 424 -4.08 17.41 -17.24
C GLY A 424 -5.37 16.59 -17.22
N ASP A 425 -6.38 17.09 -17.93
CA ASP A 425 -7.74 16.51 -17.97
C ASP A 425 -7.76 15.02 -18.34
N PHE A 426 -6.89 14.61 -19.28
CA PHE A 426 -6.77 13.23 -19.73
C PHE A 426 -6.46 12.26 -18.58
N MET A 427 -5.57 12.63 -17.65
CA MET A 427 -5.24 11.75 -16.51
C MET A 427 -6.40 11.63 -15.53
N ILE A 428 -7.21 12.69 -15.40
CA ILE A 428 -8.41 12.68 -14.55
C ILE A 428 -9.46 11.73 -15.10
N GLU A 429 -9.66 11.74 -16.43
CA GLU A 429 -10.57 10.81 -17.11
C GLU A 429 -10.15 9.35 -16.88
N ARG A 430 -8.85 9.04 -16.95
CA ARG A 430 -8.34 7.69 -16.68
C ARG A 430 -8.56 7.24 -15.24
N VAL A 431 -8.33 8.11 -14.26
CA VAL A 431 -8.65 7.81 -12.86
C VAL A 431 -10.16 7.59 -12.68
N ASP A 432 -10.98 8.38 -13.37
CA ASP A 432 -12.43 8.27 -13.33
C ASP A 432 -12.95 6.94 -13.90
N GLU A 433 -12.39 6.49 -15.03
CA GLU A 433 -12.68 5.17 -15.60
C GLU A 433 -12.32 4.06 -14.61
N LEU A 434 -11.14 4.09 -14.01
CA LEU A 434 -10.68 3.07 -13.05
C LEU A 434 -11.59 2.96 -11.83
N THR A 435 -11.97 4.09 -11.25
CA THR A 435 -12.89 4.12 -10.11
C THR A 435 -14.28 3.56 -10.44
N ARG A 436 -14.69 3.55 -11.73
CA ARG A 436 -15.93 2.91 -12.20
C ARG A 436 -15.76 1.42 -12.51
N LEU A 437 -14.64 1.03 -13.12
CA LEU A 437 -14.42 -0.30 -13.67
C LEU A 437 -13.79 -1.31 -12.67
N GLN A 438 -13.25 -0.83 -11.55
CA GLN A 438 -12.54 -1.66 -10.55
C GLN A 438 -13.24 -2.98 -10.17
N ARG A 439 -14.58 -3.00 -10.08
CA ARG A 439 -15.35 -4.22 -9.73
C ARG A 439 -15.32 -5.26 -10.84
N GLY A 440 -15.48 -4.83 -12.09
CA GLY A 440 -15.39 -5.71 -13.25
C GLY A 440 -13.97 -6.26 -13.42
N LEU A 441 -12.96 -5.47 -13.05
CA LEU A 441 -11.55 -5.84 -13.14
C LEU A 441 -11.04 -6.68 -11.96
N ALA A 442 -11.91 -7.11 -11.03
CA ALA A 442 -11.53 -7.82 -9.81
C ALA A 442 -10.38 -7.13 -9.04
N THR A 443 -10.40 -5.80 -9.02
CA THR A 443 -9.32 -4.97 -8.50
C THR A 443 -9.82 -4.13 -7.33
N GLU A 444 -9.06 -4.08 -6.24
CA GLU A 444 -9.23 -3.06 -5.20
C GLU A 444 -8.37 -1.82 -5.50
N LEU A 445 -8.91 -0.65 -5.16
CA LEU A 445 -8.28 0.63 -5.46
C LEU A 445 -7.99 1.41 -4.18
N ILE A 446 -6.72 1.73 -3.95
CA ILE A 446 -6.26 2.57 -2.84
C ILE A 446 -5.76 3.90 -3.40
N MET A 447 -6.46 4.98 -3.08
CA MET A 447 -6.10 6.35 -3.47
C MET A 447 -5.59 7.12 -2.27
N ILE A 448 -4.46 7.79 -2.40
CA ILE A 448 -3.81 8.49 -1.28
C ILE A 448 -3.56 9.95 -1.66
N SER A 449 -3.96 10.86 -0.79
CA SER A 449 -3.64 12.28 -0.89
C SER A 449 -3.24 12.86 0.47
N HIS A 450 -2.67 14.05 0.47
CA HIS A 450 -2.33 14.78 1.69
C HIS A 450 -3.49 15.65 2.15
N THR A 451 -4.05 16.39 1.20
CA THR A 451 -5.16 17.30 1.42
C THR A 451 -6.11 17.26 0.22
N ILE A 452 -7.32 17.73 0.45
CA ILE A 452 -8.36 18.01 -0.56
C ILE A 452 -8.11 19.35 -1.19
N LYS A 453 -7.45 20.28 -0.48
CA LYS A 453 -7.00 21.55 -1.07
C LYS A 453 -6.15 21.30 -2.31
N ASP A 454 -5.30 20.28 -2.30
CA ASP A 454 -4.49 19.89 -3.47
C ASP A 454 -5.36 19.42 -4.64
N LEU A 455 -6.49 18.75 -4.37
CA LEU A 455 -7.47 18.34 -5.39
C LEU A 455 -8.27 19.54 -5.92
N GLN A 456 -8.60 20.50 -5.04
CA GLN A 456 -9.33 21.72 -5.37
C GLN A 456 -8.48 22.78 -6.09
N ALA A 457 -7.15 22.63 -6.08
CA ALA A 457 -6.24 23.52 -6.79
C ALA A 457 -6.24 23.29 -8.32
N LEU A 458 -6.90 22.22 -8.79
CA LEU A 458 -7.14 21.96 -10.20
C LEU A 458 -8.20 22.93 -10.76
N ASP A 459 -8.33 22.99 -12.08
CA ASP A 459 -9.42 23.71 -12.73
C ASP A 459 -10.79 23.21 -12.23
N SER A 460 -11.81 24.07 -12.22
CA SER A 460 -13.08 23.77 -11.52
C SER A 460 -13.74 22.44 -11.91
N ALA A 461 -13.75 22.10 -13.20
CA ALA A 461 -14.27 20.83 -13.70
C ALA A 461 -13.41 19.62 -13.29
N ALA A 462 -12.09 19.79 -13.29
CA ALA A 462 -11.12 18.80 -12.84
C ALA A 462 -11.21 18.55 -11.32
N ALA A 463 -11.31 19.63 -10.54
CA ALA A 463 -11.50 19.59 -9.10
C ALA A 463 -12.81 18.87 -8.72
N SER A 464 -13.92 19.16 -9.41
CA SER A 464 -15.19 18.48 -9.17
C SER A 464 -15.10 16.97 -9.41
N ARG A 465 -14.47 16.55 -10.53
CA ARG A 465 -14.21 15.13 -10.80
C ARG A 465 -13.31 14.48 -9.74
N ALA A 466 -12.26 15.19 -9.32
CA ALA A 466 -11.34 14.73 -8.29
C ALA A 466 -12.03 14.50 -6.94
N LEU A 467 -12.91 15.42 -6.52
CA LEU A 467 -13.74 15.27 -5.33
C LEU A 467 -14.72 14.09 -5.45
N GLY A 468 -15.26 13.85 -6.65
CA GLY A 468 -16.09 12.69 -6.95
C GLY A 468 -15.37 11.34 -6.74
N PHE A 469 -14.03 11.28 -6.77
CA PHE A 469 -13.28 10.07 -6.40
C PHE A 469 -13.37 9.77 -4.90
N LEU A 470 -13.25 10.82 -4.07
CA LEU A 470 -13.39 10.72 -2.62
C LEU A 470 -14.82 10.33 -2.23
N GLU A 471 -15.83 10.91 -2.86
CA GLU A 471 -17.24 10.56 -2.65
C GLU A 471 -17.49 9.07 -2.88
N ARG A 472 -17.06 8.56 -4.04
CA ARG A 472 -17.28 7.16 -4.46
C ARG A 472 -16.45 6.13 -3.71
N ALA A 473 -15.38 6.53 -3.03
CA ALA A 473 -14.58 5.60 -2.24
C ALA A 473 -15.42 5.05 -1.08
N ARG A 474 -15.67 3.74 -1.02
CA ARG A 474 -16.59 3.19 -0.01
C ARG A 474 -15.98 3.05 1.37
N ALA A 475 -14.65 3.10 1.47
CA ALA A 475 -13.93 3.32 2.70
C ALA A 475 -13.10 4.60 2.62
N LYS A 476 -13.05 5.34 3.72
CA LYS A 476 -12.18 6.50 3.90
C LYS A 476 -11.35 6.32 5.17
N VAL A 477 -10.06 6.61 5.10
CA VAL A 477 -9.18 6.66 6.27
C VAL A 477 -8.58 8.04 6.40
N PHE A 478 -8.76 8.65 7.57
CA PHE A 478 -8.25 9.98 7.89
C PHE A 478 -7.16 9.89 8.95
N GLY A 479 -5.94 10.30 8.63
CA GLY A 479 -4.88 10.57 9.60
C GLY A 479 -5.03 11.97 10.21
N ALA A 480 -3.95 12.53 10.73
CA ALA A 480 -3.96 13.91 11.24
C ALA A 480 -4.35 14.90 10.14
N LEU A 481 -5.37 15.73 10.39
CA LEU A 481 -5.85 16.79 9.48
C LEU A 481 -6.12 18.09 10.27
N PRO A 482 -5.90 19.28 9.68
CA PRO A 482 -6.19 20.55 10.33
C PRO A 482 -7.71 20.85 10.37
N PRO A 483 -8.18 21.76 11.24
CA PRO A 483 -9.61 22.05 11.39
C PRO A 483 -10.28 22.57 10.11
N GLU A 484 -9.54 23.35 9.30
CA GLU A 484 -10.02 23.83 8.00
C GLU A 484 -10.32 22.69 7.02
N GLU A 485 -9.53 21.63 7.07
CA GLU A 485 -9.69 20.47 6.19
C GLU A 485 -10.93 19.67 6.58
N ILE A 486 -11.17 19.49 7.87
CA ILE A 486 -12.39 18.84 8.38
C ILE A 486 -13.64 19.62 7.94
N ARG A 487 -13.62 20.96 8.01
CA ARG A 487 -14.75 21.77 7.52
C ARG A 487 -15.02 21.60 6.03
N ARG A 488 -13.97 21.47 5.20
CA ARG A 488 -14.11 21.20 3.76
C ARG A 488 -14.65 19.80 3.50
N LEU A 489 -14.27 18.84 4.34
CA LEU A 489 -14.70 17.46 4.25
C LEU A 489 -16.16 17.24 4.63
N ASP A 490 -16.73 18.06 5.51
CA ASP A 490 -18.04 17.77 6.12
C ASP A 490 -19.18 17.62 5.11
N SER A 491 -19.08 18.28 3.94
CA SER A 491 -20.06 18.14 2.85
C SER A 491 -19.96 16.81 2.10
N ILE A 492 -18.83 16.11 2.20
CA ILE A 492 -18.51 14.87 1.48
C ILE A 492 -18.56 13.67 2.42
N VAL A 493 -17.89 13.79 3.57
CA VAL A 493 -17.86 12.79 4.62
C VAL A 493 -18.17 13.51 5.93
N PRO A 494 -19.38 13.37 6.47
CA PRO A 494 -19.76 14.08 7.68
C PRO A 494 -19.01 13.55 8.91
N PHE A 495 -18.51 14.48 9.74
CA PHE A 495 -17.86 14.16 11.00
C PHE A 495 -18.78 14.49 12.17
N THR A 496 -18.77 13.66 13.20
CA THR A 496 -19.26 14.05 14.52
C THR A 496 -18.30 15.05 15.15
N GLU A 497 -18.77 15.86 16.09
CA GLU A 497 -17.93 16.82 16.81
C GLU A 497 -16.74 16.13 17.51
N ALA A 498 -16.98 14.95 18.08
CA ALA A 498 -15.95 14.14 18.73
C ALA A 498 -14.86 13.66 17.74
N GLU A 499 -15.26 13.17 16.56
CA GLU A 499 -14.31 12.77 15.52
C GLU A 499 -13.51 13.97 14.99
N ALA A 500 -14.17 15.09 14.73
CA ALA A 500 -13.53 16.31 14.26
C ALA A 500 -12.48 16.81 15.27
N ALA A 501 -12.83 16.85 16.55
CA ALA A 501 -11.89 17.21 17.63
C ALA A 501 -10.73 16.21 17.73
N MET A 502 -11.02 14.92 17.63
CA MET A 502 -10.03 13.85 17.71
C MET A 502 -9.01 13.93 16.56
N VAL A 503 -9.47 13.95 15.31
CA VAL A 503 -8.61 14.01 14.12
C VAL A 503 -7.78 15.30 14.09
N THR A 504 -8.39 16.42 14.49
CA THR A 504 -7.71 17.72 14.59
C THR A 504 -6.60 17.69 15.64
N SER A 505 -6.85 17.10 16.81
CA SER A 505 -5.87 17.01 17.90
C SER A 505 -4.59 16.28 17.51
N TRP A 506 -4.65 15.38 16.53
CA TRP A 506 -3.49 14.63 16.04
C TRP A 506 -2.53 15.50 15.24
N SER A 507 -3.03 16.58 14.62
CA SER A 507 -2.21 17.54 13.88
C SER A 507 -1.55 18.59 14.77
N ALA A 508 -1.91 18.64 16.06
CA ALA A 508 -1.39 19.65 16.98
C ALA A 508 0.15 19.57 17.08
N PRO A 509 0.86 20.70 16.96
CA PRO A 509 2.29 20.73 17.23
C PRO A 509 2.53 20.29 18.66
N GLN A 510 3.65 19.60 18.90
CA GLN A 510 4.04 19.27 20.27
C GLN A 510 4.16 20.54 21.10
N ALA A 511 3.68 20.47 22.34
CA ALA A 511 3.91 21.55 23.29
C ALA A 511 5.42 21.76 23.42
N LEU A 512 5.87 22.99 23.16
CA LEU A 512 7.26 23.40 23.37
C LEU A 512 7.51 23.48 24.88
N THR A 513 7.69 22.33 25.52
CA THR A 513 8.33 22.28 26.84
C THR A 513 9.76 22.77 26.60
N GLY A 514 10.18 23.86 27.25
CA GLY A 514 11.41 24.62 26.94
C GLY A 514 12.75 23.86 26.99
N GLU A 515 12.75 22.55 27.09
CA GLU A 515 13.91 21.69 26.84
C GLU A 515 14.05 21.47 25.32
N SER A 516 15.09 22.07 24.74
CA SER A 516 15.48 21.75 23.36
C SER A 516 15.74 20.25 23.25
N ALA A 517 15.09 19.57 22.30
CA ALA A 517 15.37 18.17 22.02
C ALA A 517 16.88 18.00 21.82
N ARG A 518 17.52 17.12 22.61
CA ARG A 518 18.96 16.85 22.50
C ARG A 518 19.28 16.48 21.05
N ARG A 519 20.30 17.11 20.45
CA ARG A 519 20.74 16.85 19.07
C ARG A 519 21.01 15.35 18.80
N SER A 520 21.42 14.62 19.82
CA SER A 520 21.76 13.19 19.77
C SER A 520 20.69 12.26 20.37
N GLY A 521 19.47 12.75 20.65
CA GLY A 521 18.36 11.97 21.19
C GLY A 521 17.30 11.61 20.13
N PRO A 522 16.48 10.55 20.33
CA PRO A 522 15.40 10.22 19.42
C PRO A 522 14.42 11.39 19.34
N ARG A 523 14.12 11.82 18.11
CA ARG A 523 13.23 12.95 17.84
C ARG A 523 11.85 12.65 18.46
N PRO A 524 11.29 13.56 19.28
CA PRO A 524 10.02 13.29 19.93
C PRO A 524 8.93 13.07 18.87
N LEU A 525 8.19 11.96 18.98
CA LEU A 525 7.23 11.53 17.96
C LEU A 525 5.95 12.39 18.01
N PRO A 526 5.43 12.86 16.86
CA PRO A 526 4.18 13.63 16.84
C PRO A 526 3.04 12.88 17.56
N PRO A 527 2.17 13.58 18.32
CA PRO A 527 1.12 12.95 19.11
C PRO A 527 0.12 12.15 18.25
N GLY A 528 -0.06 12.57 17.00
CA GLY A 528 -0.89 11.93 15.98
C GLY A 528 -0.23 10.79 15.22
N LEU A 529 1.05 10.49 15.45
CA LEU A 529 1.77 9.51 14.63
C LEU A 529 1.10 8.13 14.68
N GLY A 530 0.77 7.61 13.50
CA GLY A 530 0.16 6.30 13.31
C GLY A 530 -1.30 6.21 13.76
N LYS A 531 -1.96 7.32 14.13
CA LYS A 531 -3.38 7.35 14.50
C LYS A 531 -4.23 7.66 13.28
N PHE A 532 -5.34 6.95 13.14
CA PHE A 532 -6.25 7.06 12.01
C PHE A 532 -7.71 6.85 12.43
N LEU A 533 -8.62 7.43 11.67
CA LEU A 533 -10.05 7.22 11.74
C LEU A 533 -10.53 6.52 10.46
N LEU A 534 -11.06 5.31 10.57
CA LEU A 534 -11.69 4.57 9.45
C LEU A 534 -13.19 4.88 9.41
N LYS A 535 -13.69 5.35 8.26
CA LYS A 535 -15.13 5.54 7.99
C LYS A 535 -15.56 4.69 6.80
N ILE A 536 -16.67 3.96 6.98
CA ILE A 536 -17.30 3.12 5.95
C ILE A 536 -18.71 3.61 5.56
N GLY A 537 -19.32 4.46 6.40
CA GLY A 537 -20.61 5.09 6.14
C GLY A 537 -20.48 6.46 5.48
N GLU A 538 -21.52 6.85 4.76
CA GLU A 538 -21.71 8.20 4.19
C GLU A 538 -22.56 9.09 5.10
N ASP A 539 -23.13 8.50 6.15
CA ASP A 539 -23.86 9.20 7.20
C ASP A 539 -22.92 9.66 8.32
N ARG A 540 -23.46 10.45 9.26
CA ARG A 540 -22.72 10.94 10.42
C ARG A 540 -22.52 9.85 11.50
N SER A 541 -22.44 8.59 11.08
CA SER A 541 -22.13 7.47 11.96
C SER A 541 -20.69 7.56 12.45
N PRO A 542 -20.43 7.19 13.72
CA PRO A 542 -19.07 7.13 14.24
C PRO A 542 -18.19 6.17 13.45
N GLY A 543 -17.00 6.64 13.08
CA GLY A 543 -15.93 5.82 12.54
C GLY A 543 -15.20 5.02 13.60
N ILE A 544 -14.21 4.26 13.15
CA ILE A 544 -13.38 3.38 13.98
C ILE A 544 -12.01 4.05 14.15
N PRO A 545 -11.72 4.66 15.31
CA PRO A 545 -10.41 5.22 15.59
C PRO A 545 -9.41 4.13 16.00
N PHE A 546 -8.26 4.07 15.35
CA PHE A 546 -7.23 3.07 15.63
C PHE A 546 -5.81 3.66 15.54
N ARG A 547 -4.85 2.93 16.12
CA ARG A 547 -3.41 3.19 15.94
C ARG A 547 -2.78 2.03 15.18
N VAL A 548 -2.06 2.32 14.11
CA VAL A 548 -1.24 1.33 13.41
C VAL A 548 -0.14 0.85 14.35
N ARG A 549 -0.06 -0.47 14.55
CA ARG A 549 1.01 -1.11 15.32
C ARG A 549 1.88 -1.96 14.40
N LEU A 550 3.08 -1.47 14.13
CA LEU A 550 4.06 -2.19 13.32
C LEU A 550 4.43 -3.53 13.98
N ALA A 551 4.46 -4.59 13.18
CA ALA A 551 4.89 -5.90 13.60
C ALA A 551 6.41 -5.94 13.76
N GLU A 552 6.91 -6.85 14.60
CA GLU A 552 8.36 -6.98 14.84
C GLU A 552 9.13 -7.23 13.53
N ALA A 553 8.55 -8.02 12.62
CA ALA A 553 9.13 -8.26 11.31
C ALA A 553 9.28 -6.96 10.50
N GLU A 554 8.24 -6.12 10.44
CA GLU A 554 8.29 -4.85 9.68
C GLU A 554 9.33 -3.88 10.26
N GLN A 555 9.48 -3.85 11.58
CA GLN A 555 10.49 -3.03 12.25
C GLN A 555 11.89 -3.54 11.93
N ARG A 556 12.09 -4.87 11.96
CA ARG A 556 13.38 -5.51 11.66
C ARG A 556 13.86 -5.26 10.24
N TYR A 557 12.95 -5.24 9.26
CA TYR A 557 13.29 -4.97 7.85
C TYR A 557 13.44 -3.47 7.53
N GLY A 558 13.13 -2.56 8.46
CA GLY A 558 13.34 -1.12 8.27
C GLY A 558 12.53 -0.50 7.10
N ILE A 559 11.46 -1.16 6.64
CA ILE A 559 10.68 -0.76 5.46
C ILE A 559 9.86 0.53 5.67
N HIS A 560 9.79 1.02 6.92
CA HIS A 560 9.03 2.21 7.30
C HIS A 560 9.91 3.45 7.51
N GLU A 561 11.23 3.33 7.37
CA GLU A 561 12.19 4.41 7.61
C GLU A 561 12.33 5.33 6.39
N THR A 562 11.62 6.47 6.41
CA THR A 562 11.60 7.42 5.29
C THR A 562 12.63 8.54 5.39
N SER A 563 13.34 8.68 6.52
CA SER A 563 14.26 9.80 6.81
C SER A 563 15.75 9.42 6.86
N ARG A 564 16.15 8.34 6.17
CA ARG A 564 17.52 7.79 6.19
C ARG A 564 18.63 8.82 5.89
N MET A 565 18.34 9.85 5.07
CA MET A 565 19.31 10.91 4.74
C MET A 565 19.60 11.86 5.93
N PHE A 566 18.62 12.11 6.80
CA PHE A 566 18.84 12.93 8.01
C PHE A 566 19.67 12.17 9.06
N GLU A 567 19.50 10.85 9.15
CA GLU A 567 20.32 10.01 10.04
C GLU A 567 21.77 9.93 9.58
N ARG A 568 22.03 9.93 8.26
CA ARG A 568 23.38 10.01 7.71
C ARG A 568 24.10 11.32 8.05
N PHE A 569 23.37 12.44 8.11
CA PHE A 569 23.94 13.72 8.52
C PHE A 569 24.30 13.71 10.02
N GLY A 570 23.39 13.19 10.87
CA GLY A 570 23.64 13.08 12.30
C GLY A 570 24.80 12.16 12.69
N ARG A 571 25.21 11.22 11.83
CA ARG A 571 26.41 10.40 12.06
C ARG A 571 27.71 11.16 11.80
N ARG A 572 27.77 12.01 10.76
CA ARG A 572 28.98 12.81 10.46
C ARG A 572 29.30 13.81 11.56
N ASP A 573 28.30 14.49 12.11
CA ASP A 573 28.50 15.45 13.20
C ASP A 573 29.06 14.77 14.47
N VAL A 574 28.73 13.49 14.72
CA VAL A 574 29.24 12.74 15.88
C VAL A 574 30.67 12.26 15.66
N ASP A 575 31.01 11.88 14.42
CA ASP A 575 32.36 11.50 14.06
C ASP A 575 33.29 12.73 14.10
N ASP A 576 32.84 13.89 13.61
CA ASP A 576 33.59 15.17 13.66
C ASP A 576 33.74 15.71 15.11
N GLU A 577 32.75 15.53 15.97
CA GLU A 577 32.85 15.87 17.41
C GLU A 577 33.78 14.92 18.17
N GLN A 578 33.90 13.66 17.76
CA GLN A 578 34.84 12.69 18.34
C GLN A 578 36.28 12.92 17.85
N GLU A 579 36.46 13.30 16.59
CA GLU A 579 37.77 13.59 16.00
C GLU A 579 38.34 14.94 16.47
N ALA A 580 37.48 15.90 16.82
CA ALA A 580 37.88 17.15 17.48
C ALA A 580 38.13 17.02 19.00
N ALA A 581 37.71 15.90 19.61
CA ALA A 581 37.91 15.58 21.02
C ALA A 581 39.07 14.59 21.28
N SER A 582 39.68 14.06 20.22
CA SER A 582 40.93 13.28 20.21
C SER A 582 42.11 14.13 19.80
#